data_AF-A0A961JY74-F1
#
_entry.id   AF-A0A961JY74-F1
#
_cell.length_a   1.000
_cell.length_b   1.000
_cell.length_c   1.000
_cell.angle_alpha   90.00
_cell.angle_beta   90.00
_cell.angle_gamma   90.00
#
_symmetry.space_group_name_H-M   'P 1'
#
loop_
_entity.id
_entity.type
_entity.pdbx_description
1 polymer ?
#
loop_
_entity_poly.entity_id
_entity_poly.type
_entity_poly.pdbx_seq_one_letter_code
_entity_poly.pdbx_strand_id
1 'polypeptide(L)'
;MKSFALVRALAVLVALLSAPIAQAGAGAPPPAGFEPAAIWDGLRQRSAPERVFAAACCKTCHKGKACGDSCISRNCTCHKPPGCACDG
;
A
#
# COMPACT_ATOMS: atom_id res chain seq x y z
N MET A 1 -48.28 -0.05 36.56
CA MET A 1 -48.41 -0.46 35.14
C MET A 1 -48.14 0.67 34.16
N LYS A 2 -48.78 1.85 34.28
CA LYS A 2 -48.52 3.04 33.43
C LYS A 2 -47.06 3.54 33.47
N SER A 3 -46.42 3.51 34.64
CA SER A 3 -45.02 3.96 34.79
C SER A 3 -44.03 3.08 34.03
N PHE A 4 -44.25 1.76 33.98
CA PHE A 4 -43.40 0.85 33.21
C PHE A 4 -43.59 1.04 31.70
N ALA A 5 -44.81 1.34 31.24
CA ALA A 5 -45.06 1.65 29.84
C ALA A 5 -44.35 2.95 29.41
N LEU A 6 -44.38 3.98 30.27
CA LEU A 6 -43.72 5.26 30.02
C LEU A 6 -42.18 5.12 30.01
N VAL A 7 -41.60 4.34 30.92
CA VAL A 7 -40.15 4.07 30.94
C VAL A 7 -39.70 3.32 29.69
N ARG A 8 -40.48 2.32 29.22
CA ARG A 8 -40.16 1.60 27.98
C ARG A 8 -40.30 2.50 26.75
N ALA A 9 -41.32 3.34 26.69
CA ALA A 9 -41.49 4.30 25.61
C ALA A 9 -40.32 5.29 25.53
N LEU A 10 -39.89 5.83 26.68
CA LEU A 10 -38.72 6.72 26.74
C LEU A 10 -37.43 6.01 26.33
N ALA A 11 -37.20 4.77 26.79
CA ALA A 11 -36.01 3.99 26.41
C ALA A 11 -35.94 3.72 24.90
N VAL A 12 -37.07 3.40 24.26
CA VAL A 12 -37.16 3.22 22.80
C VAL A 12 -36.89 4.54 22.08
N LEU A 13 -37.45 5.65 22.56
CA LEU A 13 -37.26 6.96 21.94
C LEU A 13 -35.78 7.39 21.97
N VAL A 14 -35.10 7.20 23.11
CA VAL A 14 -33.67 7.49 23.26
C VAL A 14 -32.82 6.64 22.32
N ALA A 15 -33.15 5.35 22.16
CA ALA A 15 -32.44 4.46 21.24
C ALA A 15 -32.59 4.89 19.77
N LEU A 16 -33.76 5.40 19.38
CA LEU A 16 -33.99 5.91 18.02
C LEU A 16 -33.24 7.22 17.75
N LEU A 17 -33.14 8.10 18.75
CA LEU A 17 -32.47 9.40 18.64
C LEU A 17 -30.93 9.32 18.67
N SER A 18 -30.35 8.22 19.14
CA SER A 18 -28.90 8.05 19.29
C SER A 18 -28.24 7.16 18.23
N ALA A 19 -28.99 6.74 17.21
CA ALA A 19 -28.41 5.99 16.10
C ALA A 19 -27.40 6.86 15.33
N PRO A 20 -26.12 6.47 15.23
CA PRO A 20 -25.15 7.22 14.45
C PRO A 20 -25.57 7.18 12.98
N ILE A 21 -25.64 8.37 12.37
CA ILE A 21 -25.79 8.50 10.92
C ILE A 21 -24.55 7.82 10.33
N ALA A 22 -24.73 6.72 9.61
CA ALA A 22 -23.63 6.08 8.91
C ALA A 22 -23.11 7.07 7.86
N GLN A 23 -22.08 7.84 8.22
CA GLN A 23 -21.35 8.66 7.28
C GLN A 23 -20.70 7.66 6.32
N ALA A 24 -21.19 7.61 5.08
CA ALA A 24 -20.55 6.90 3.99
C ALA A 24 -19.22 7.61 3.67
N GLY A 25 -18.23 7.44 4.56
CA GLY A 25 -16.83 7.64 4.29
C GLY A 25 -16.34 6.51 3.40
N ALA A 26 -16.84 6.47 2.16
CA ALA A 26 -16.19 5.72 1.11
C ALA A 26 -15.57 6.78 0.20
N GLY A 27 -14.25 6.92 0.28
CA GLY A 27 -13.50 7.39 -0.88
C GLY A 27 -13.82 6.44 -2.01
N ALA A 28 -14.86 6.77 -2.78
CA ALA A 28 -15.11 6.12 -4.05
C ALA A 28 -13.88 6.43 -4.90
N PRO A 29 -13.12 5.42 -5.36
CA PRO A 29 -12.11 5.69 -6.37
C PRO A 29 -12.82 6.38 -7.54
N PRO A 30 -12.23 7.44 -8.12
CA PRO A 30 -12.82 8.12 -9.26
C PRO A 30 -13.18 7.09 -10.33
N PRO A 31 -14.29 7.28 -11.06
CA PRO A 31 -14.67 6.35 -12.12
C PRO A 31 -13.46 6.14 -13.04
N ALA A 32 -13.16 4.89 -13.35
CA ALA A 32 -12.11 4.51 -14.29
C ALA A 32 -12.48 4.97 -15.70
N GLY A 33 -12.52 6.28 -15.91
CA GLY A 33 -12.60 6.94 -17.20
C GLY A 33 -11.19 7.26 -17.69
N PHE A 34 -11.10 7.59 -18.97
CA PHE A 34 -9.87 7.99 -19.66
C PHE A 34 -9.35 9.37 -19.21
N GLU A 35 -9.38 9.67 -17.91
CA GLU A 35 -8.74 10.86 -17.37
C GLU A 35 -7.22 10.66 -17.44
N PRO A 36 -6.47 11.56 -18.10
CA PRO A 36 -5.02 11.46 -18.21
C PRO A 36 -4.29 11.29 -16.86
N ALA A 37 -4.88 11.84 -15.78
CA ALA A 37 -4.35 11.70 -14.43
C ALA A 37 -4.38 10.25 -13.92
N ALA A 38 -5.45 9.49 -14.19
CA ALA A 38 -5.59 8.10 -13.76
C ALA A 38 -4.56 7.18 -14.44
N ILE A 39 -4.16 7.52 -15.67
CA ILE A 39 -3.12 6.79 -16.42
C ILE A 39 -1.74 6.97 -15.76
N TRP A 40 -1.38 8.21 -15.40
CA TRP A 40 -0.10 8.50 -14.74
C TRP A 40 -0.02 7.91 -13.33
N ASP A 41 -1.11 7.96 -12.56
CA ASP A 41 -1.15 7.32 -11.24
C ASP A 41 -1.08 5.79 -11.34
N GLY A 42 -1.71 5.19 -12.35
CA GLY A 42 -1.59 3.75 -12.63
C GLY A 42 -0.16 3.33 -13.02
N LEU A 43 0.53 4.13 -13.83
CA LEU A 43 1.95 3.93 -14.17
C LEU A 43 2.84 4.08 -12.94
N ARG A 44 2.63 5.13 -12.14
CA ARG A 44 3.38 5.40 -10.90
C ARG A 44 3.24 4.28 -9.87
N GLN A 45 2.02 3.76 -9.69
CA GLN A 45 1.77 2.63 -8.79
C GLN A 45 2.37 1.32 -9.30
N ARG A 46 2.47 1.12 -10.63
CA ARG A 46 3.22 -0.01 -11.20
C ARG A 46 4.74 0.14 -11.08
N SER A 47 5.23 1.35 -10.79
CA SER A 47 6.67 1.70 -10.86
C SER A 47 7.31 2.03 -9.51
N ALA A 48 6.67 1.75 -8.37
CA ALA A 48 7.30 1.90 -7.05
C ALA A 48 7.10 0.67 -6.14
N PRO A 49 8.12 0.21 -5.37
CA PRO A 49 9.57 0.16 -5.64
C PRO A 49 10.04 -1.30 -5.92
N GLU A 50 11.30 -1.45 -6.34
CA GLU A 50 12.05 -2.72 -6.41
C GLU A 50 11.90 -3.67 -7.61
N ARG A 51 11.52 -3.13 -8.77
CA ARG A 51 12.22 -3.54 -9.99
C ARG A 51 12.63 -2.27 -10.69
N VAL A 52 13.73 -1.66 -10.22
CA VAL A 52 14.53 -0.84 -11.12
C VAL A 52 14.82 -1.77 -12.29
N PHE A 53 14.07 -1.62 -13.39
CA PHE A 53 14.42 -2.27 -14.62
C PHE A 53 15.89 -1.91 -14.85
N ALA A 54 16.71 -2.93 -15.05
CA ALA A 54 18.13 -2.83 -15.34
C ALA A 54 18.34 -2.07 -16.66
N ALA A 55 18.00 -0.79 -16.69
CA ALA A 55 18.42 0.12 -17.74
C ALA A 55 19.94 0.34 -17.64
N ALA A 56 20.50 0.21 -16.43
CA ALA A 56 21.89 -0.15 -16.17
C ALA A 56 22.01 -0.68 -14.73
N CYS A 57 22.88 -1.66 -14.51
CA CYS A 57 23.35 -1.97 -13.17
C CYS A 57 24.05 -0.73 -12.60
N CYS A 58 23.78 -0.36 -11.35
CA CYS A 58 24.48 0.76 -10.73
C CYS A 58 25.99 0.45 -10.55
N LYS A 59 26.33 -0.85 -10.54
CA LYS A 59 27.67 -1.39 -10.40
C LYS A 59 27.74 -2.80 -10.99
N THR A 60 28.84 -3.13 -11.66
CA THR A 60 29.12 -4.48 -12.18
C THR A 60 30.34 -5.10 -11.49
N CYS A 61 30.21 -6.35 -11.03
CA CYS A 61 31.14 -7.00 -10.11
C CYS A 61 32.05 -8.04 -10.79
N HIS A 62 32.98 -7.62 -11.66
CA HIS A 62 33.85 -8.56 -12.41
C HIS A 62 34.77 -9.44 -11.52
N LYS A 63 35.35 -8.88 -10.46
CA LYS A 63 36.27 -9.61 -9.55
C LYS A 63 35.53 -10.47 -8.52
N GLY A 64 34.27 -10.15 -8.25
CA GLY A 64 33.50 -10.66 -7.12
C GLY A 64 32.15 -11.20 -7.57
N LYS A 65 31.14 -11.04 -6.71
CA LYS A 65 29.73 -11.20 -7.07
C LYS A 65 28.88 -10.10 -6.44
N ALA A 66 27.71 -9.85 -7.01
CA ALA A 66 26.74 -8.89 -6.51
C ALA A 66 26.12 -9.32 -5.18
N CYS A 67 25.88 -8.36 -4.28
CA CYS A 67 25.15 -8.53 -3.03
C CYS A 67 24.54 -7.20 -2.59
N GLY A 68 23.23 -7.02 -2.78
CA GLY A 68 22.57 -5.72 -2.63
C GLY A 68 23.14 -4.72 -3.64
N ASP A 69 23.66 -3.60 -3.13
CA ASP A 69 24.26 -2.52 -3.94
C ASP A 69 25.80 -2.58 -3.97
N SER A 70 26.39 -3.70 -3.58
CA SER A 70 27.85 -3.86 -3.41
C SER A 70 28.38 -5.14 -4.06
N CYS A 71 29.70 -5.18 -4.27
CA CYS A 71 30.43 -6.37 -4.72
C CYS A 71 31.14 -7.02 -3.54
N ILE A 72 30.98 -8.33 -3.39
CA ILE A 72 31.67 -9.14 -2.37
C ILE A 72 32.52 -10.23 -3.02
N SER A 73 33.44 -10.86 -2.28
CA SER A 73 34.23 -11.99 -2.79
C SER A 73 33.35 -13.17 -3.22
N ARG A 74 33.76 -13.93 -4.25
CA ARG A 74 32.98 -15.06 -4.79
C ARG A 74 32.67 -16.15 -3.76
N ASN A 75 33.49 -16.31 -2.73
CA ASN A 75 33.25 -17.29 -1.65
C ASN A 75 32.39 -16.79 -0.47
N CYS A 76 32.04 -15.51 -0.39
CA CYS A 76 31.28 -14.98 0.75
C CYS A 76 29.76 -15.19 0.59
N THR A 77 29.03 -15.64 1.61
CA THR A 77 27.56 -15.72 1.52
C THR A 77 26.93 -14.32 1.58
N CYS A 78 25.97 -14.03 0.68
CA CYS A 78 25.22 -12.79 0.73
C CYS A 78 24.01 -12.94 1.66
N HIS A 79 23.83 -11.97 2.57
CA HIS A 79 22.68 -11.90 3.48
C HIS A 79 21.82 -10.64 3.23
N LYS A 80 22.11 -9.90 2.16
CA LYS A 80 21.34 -8.72 1.77
C LYS A 80 20.22 -9.12 0.80
N PRO A 81 19.10 -8.39 0.78
CA PRO A 81 18.16 -8.51 -0.31
C PRO A 81 18.83 -8.15 -1.65
N PRO A 82 18.24 -8.54 -2.79
CA PRO A 82 18.66 -8.05 -4.10
C PRO A 82 18.74 -6.52 -4.11
N GLY A 83 19.73 -5.97 -4.80
CA GLY A 83 19.89 -4.52 -4.99
C GLY A 83 20.36 -4.23 -6.41
N CYS A 84 21.00 -3.08 -6.62
CA CYS A 84 21.31 -2.60 -7.97
C CYS A 84 22.64 -3.11 -8.56
N ALA A 85 23.45 -3.85 -7.79
CA ALA A 85 24.70 -4.41 -8.30
C ALA A 85 24.45 -5.69 -9.12
N CYS A 86 25.26 -5.90 -10.15
CA CYS A 86 25.17 -7.06 -11.04
C CYS A 86 26.48 -7.84 -11.11
N ASP A 87 26.35 -9.14 -11.38
CA ASP A 87 27.47 -9.96 -11.80
C ASP A 87 27.88 -9.61 -13.24
N GLY A 88 29.18 -9.71 -13.53
CA GLY A 88 29.72 -9.50 -14.88
C GLY A 88 31.10 -10.08 -15.05
#